data_AF-A0A8S3TFA7-F1
#
_entry.id   AF-A0A8S3TFA7-F1
#
_cell.length_a   1.000
_cell.length_b   1.000
_cell.length_c   1.000
_cell.angle_alpha   90.00
_cell.angle_beta   90.00
_cell.angle_gamma   90.00
#
_symmetry.space_group_name_H-M   'P 1'
#
loop_
_entity.id
_entity.type
_entity.pdbx_description
1 polymer ?
#
loop_
_entity_poly.entity_id
_entity_poly.type
_entity_poly.pdbx_seq_one_letter_code
_entity_poly.pdbx_strand_id
1 'polypeptide(L)'
;MSDLKTLEKLELDVLYKPPTHIIFGDGYKYLKHLSSLNIGRCYYPVYIDAKTFQFLPRLTNISFDNQCKMFIILVGHQSLQSIRQLYVHSLVLELVQDLLHFNSLTNELKLTPLETLSFENTFSGSFEYYPWNPISLNLKNSSLKYLRMSDNRLGESFPPSKLYAPPPSLQELNLSSNKLEKFALDLVNIRNLSLQNNYLGRFLSTRSYKMSSKYSRLEIIDLSMNGIENLAFILFKGQPNLKYINLNDNKLAKGYF
;
A
#
# COMPACT_ATOMS: atom_id res chain seq x y z
N MET A 1 6.77 -11.83 35.62
CA MET A 1 7.68 -11.67 34.47
C MET A 1 8.28 -13.01 33.97
N SER A 2 8.05 -14.15 34.64
CA SER A 2 8.55 -15.47 34.23
C SER A 2 7.80 -16.12 33.07
N ASP A 3 6.52 -15.79 32.88
CA ASP A 3 5.61 -16.57 32.00
C ASP A 3 5.56 -16.08 30.54
N LEU A 4 6.33 -15.06 30.17
CA LEU A 4 6.37 -14.56 28.78
C LEU A 4 7.43 -15.26 27.91
N LYS A 5 8.30 -16.10 28.49
CA LYS A 5 9.38 -16.79 27.77
C LYS A 5 8.90 -17.95 26.89
N THR A 6 7.67 -18.43 27.10
CA THR A 6 7.08 -19.58 26.40
C THR A 6 6.21 -19.18 25.20
N LEU A 7 6.01 -17.88 24.96
CA LEU A 7 5.19 -17.42 23.84
C LEU A 7 6.01 -17.41 22.54
N GLU A 8 5.61 -18.28 21.59
CA GLU A 8 6.19 -18.32 20.23
C GLU A 8 5.96 -17.03 19.46
N LYS A 9 4.83 -16.38 19.73
CA LYS A 9 4.39 -15.13 19.10
C LYS A 9 3.79 -14.24 20.19
N LEU A 10 4.33 -13.04 20.37
CA LEU A 10 3.71 -12.00 21.18
C LEU A 10 3.19 -10.91 20.24
N GLU A 11 1.90 -10.63 20.36
CA GLU A 11 1.22 -9.53 19.69
C GLU A 11 0.78 -8.53 20.75
N LEU A 12 1.09 -7.26 20.52
CA LEU A 12 0.67 -6.19 21.41
C LEU A 12 -0.25 -5.24 20.65
N ASP A 13 -1.43 -5.03 21.21
CA ASP A 13 -2.43 -4.13 20.65
C ASP A 13 -2.66 -2.98 21.62
N VAL A 14 -2.21 -1.78 21.24
CA VAL A 14 -2.32 -0.56 22.07
C VAL A 14 -3.39 0.34 21.47
N LEU A 15 -4.62 -0.14 21.47
CA LEU A 15 -5.79 0.63 21.03
C LEU A 15 -6.32 1.47 22.19
N TYR A 16 -6.74 2.70 21.89
CA TYR A 16 -7.52 3.62 22.75
C TYR A 16 -6.80 4.50 23.77
N LYS A 17 -5.58 4.22 24.23
CA LYS A 17 -4.79 5.17 25.07
C LYS A 17 -3.28 4.88 24.96
N PRO A 18 -2.59 5.26 23.88
CA PRO A 18 -1.14 5.11 23.83
C PRO A 18 -0.50 5.90 25.00
N PRO A 19 0.45 5.32 25.75
CA PRO A 19 0.87 5.85 27.04
C PRO A 19 1.44 7.29 27.06
N THR A 20 1.82 7.88 25.92
CA THR A 20 2.49 9.20 25.85
C THR A 20 2.51 9.72 24.40
N HIS A 21 2.87 11.00 24.20
CA HIS A 21 3.15 11.61 22.88
C HIS A 21 4.29 10.91 22.11
N ILE A 22 5.21 10.24 22.82
CA ILE A 22 6.27 9.40 22.26
C ILE A 22 5.97 7.97 22.71
N ILE A 23 5.60 7.08 21.80
CA ILE A 23 5.28 5.69 22.18
C ILE A 23 6.55 4.90 22.44
N PHE A 24 7.68 5.28 21.85
CA PHE A 24 8.83 4.40 21.70
C PHE A 24 10.10 5.00 22.34
N GLY A 25 10.70 4.18 23.21
CA GLY A 25 11.98 4.37 23.90
C GLY A 25 12.33 3.04 24.58
N ASP A 26 13.10 3.07 25.66
CA ASP A 26 13.50 1.87 26.41
C ASP A 26 12.35 1.02 26.98
N GLY A 27 11.11 1.51 26.98
CA GLY A 27 9.95 0.85 27.59
C GLY A 27 9.62 -0.55 27.02
N TYR A 28 9.96 -0.81 25.76
CA TYR A 28 9.68 -2.09 25.10
C TYR A 28 10.86 -3.05 25.14
N LYS A 29 11.98 -2.66 25.78
CA LYS A 29 13.24 -3.41 25.69
C LYS A 29 13.19 -4.83 26.24
N TYR A 30 12.20 -5.14 27.07
CA TYR A 30 11.99 -6.47 27.64
C TYR A 30 11.07 -7.37 26.80
N LEU A 31 10.39 -6.83 25.78
CA LEU A 31 9.49 -7.57 24.90
C LEU A 31 10.24 -8.25 23.74
N LYS A 32 11.29 -9.02 24.05
CA LYS A 32 12.19 -9.64 23.04
C LYS A 32 11.51 -10.61 22.08
N HIS A 33 10.34 -11.13 22.47
CA HIS A 33 9.53 -12.06 21.68
C HIS A 33 8.41 -11.38 20.89
N LEU A 34 8.27 -10.05 21.00
CA LEU A 34 7.27 -9.30 20.24
C LEU A 34 7.54 -9.45 18.75
N SER A 35 6.55 -10.00 18.04
CA SER A 35 6.61 -10.22 16.59
C SER A 35 5.66 -9.32 15.83
N SER A 36 4.56 -8.89 16.48
CA SER A 36 3.60 -7.96 15.91
C SER A 36 3.24 -6.87 16.90
N LEU A 37 3.11 -5.66 16.39
CA LEU A 37 2.69 -4.49 17.14
C LEU A 37 1.61 -3.75 16.35
N ASN A 38 0.45 -3.59 16.98
CA ASN A 38 -0.64 -2.78 16.45
C ASN A 38 -0.88 -1.57 17.36
N ILE A 39 -0.96 -0.40 16.74
CA ILE A 39 -1.15 0.87 17.42
C ILE A 39 -2.27 1.61 16.68
N GLY A 40 -3.27 2.08 17.41
CA GLY A 40 -4.34 2.82 16.77
C GLY A 40 -5.21 3.64 17.69
N ARG A 41 -6.09 4.44 17.08
CA ARG A 41 -6.99 5.38 17.78
C ARG A 41 -6.22 6.35 18.67
N CYS A 42 -5.18 6.97 18.11
CA CYS A 42 -4.36 7.92 18.83
C CYS A 42 -5.05 9.30 18.85
N TYR A 43 -5.37 9.80 20.04
CA TYR A 43 -5.96 11.13 20.21
C TYR A 43 -4.96 12.28 19.97
N TYR A 44 -3.67 11.97 19.92
CA TYR A 44 -2.57 12.92 19.70
C TYR A 44 -1.59 12.36 18.67
N PRO A 45 -0.77 13.23 18.05
CA PRO A 45 0.33 12.77 17.23
C PRO A 45 1.25 11.81 17.97
N VAL A 46 1.60 10.73 17.29
CA VAL A 46 2.49 9.69 17.80
C VAL A 46 3.83 9.80 17.10
N TYR A 47 4.88 9.96 17.91
CA TYR A 47 6.26 9.89 17.44
C TYR A 47 6.86 8.51 17.77
N ILE A 48 7.60 7.97 16.81
CA ILE A 48 8.25 6.66 16.90
C ILE A 48 9.76 6.86 16.88
N ASP A 49 10.41 6.65 18.02
CA ASP A 49 11.87 6.54 18.04
C ASP A 49 12.29 5.20 17.44
N ALA A 50 12.85 5.26 16.22
CA ALA A 50 13.34 4.10 15.50
C ALA A 50 14.37 3.29 16.31
N LYS A 51 15.12 3.90 17.25
CA LYS A 51 16.02 3.15 18.14
C LYS A 51 15.31 2.05 18.92
N THR A 52 14.01 2.17 19.15
CA THR A 52 13.26 1.16 19.90
C THR A 52 13.23 -0.20 19.20
N PHE A 53 13.25 -0.20 17.86
CA PHE A 53 13.27 -1.44 17.09
C PHE A 53 14.58 -2.24 17.27
N GLN A 54 15.69 -1.58 17.64
CA GLN A 54 16.93 -2.28 17.98
C GLN A 54 16.75 -3.23 19.17
N PHE A 55 15.78 -2.95 20.03
CA PHE A 55 15.49 -3.78 21.19
C PHE A 55 14.48 -4.89 20.91
N LEU A 56 13.86 -4.91 19.73
CA LEU A 56 12.77 -5.78 19.32
C LEU A 56 13.17 -6.65 18.11
N PRO A 57 14.16 -7.56 18.26
CA PRO A 57 14.80 -8.26 17.14
C PRO A 57 13.85 -9.21 16.38
N ARG A 58 12.71 -9.59 16.98
CA ARG A 58 11.71 -10.47 16.36
C ARG A 58 10.52 -9.72 15.77
N LEU A 59 10.44 -8.40 15.95
CA LEU A 59 9.34 -7.61 15.44
C LEU A 59 9.42 -7.59 13.90
N THR A 60 8.38 -8.11 13.26
CA THR A 60 8.29 -8.27 11.81
C THR A 60 7.07 -7.56 11.25
N ASN A 61 6.04 -7.38 12.06
CA ASN A 61 4.76 -6.80 11.67
C ASN A 61 4.48 -5.54 12.50
N ILE A 62 4.29 -4.41 11.84
CA ILE A 62 3.85 -3.18 12.48
C ILE A 62 2.60 -2.68 11.77
N SER A 63 1.58 -2.37 12.56
CA SER A 63 0.33 -1.79 12.08
C SER A 63 0.03 -0.50 12.82
N PHE A 64 -0.35 0.51 12.04
CA PHE A 64 -0.86 1.79 12.50
C PHE A 64 -2.23 2.00 11.88
N ASP A 65 -3.26 2.09 12.71
CA ASP A 65 -4.64 2.22 12.24
C ASP A 65 -5.39 3.35 12.96
N ASN A 66 -6.37 3.93 12.25
CA ASN A 66 -7.45 4.73 12.79
C ASN A 66 -7.03 6.06 13.48
N GLN A 67 -6.99 7.14 12.70
CA GLN A 67 -6.89 8.55 13.13
C GLN A 67 -5.65 8.94 13.96
N CYS A 68 -4.59 8.14 13.96
CA CYS A 68 -3.31 8.63 14.47
C CYS A 68 -2.78 9.69 13.50
N LYS A 69 -2.74 10.97 13.89
CA LYS A 69 -2.00 12.01 13.16
C LYS A 69 -0.51 11.72 13.29
N MET A 70 0.00 10.83 12.46
CA MET A 70 1.35 10.33 12.61
C MET A 70 2.31 11.24 11.86
N PHE A 71 3.08 12.02 12.61
CA PHE A 71 4.37 12.49 12.10
C PHE A 71 5.27 11.28 12.10
N ILE A 72 5.27 10.54 11.00
CA ILE A 72 6.20 9.44 10.78
C ILE A 72 7.61 10.07 10.68
N ILE A 73 8.26 10.22 11.83
CA ILE A 73 9.70 10.42 11.94
C ILE A 73 10.29 9.01 12.12
N LEU A 74 10.11 8.15 11.11
CA LEU A 74 10.89 6.92 10.99
C LEU A 74 12.28 7.32 10.50
N VAL A 75 13.12 7.82 11.40
CA VAL A 75 14.50 8.19 11.08
C VAL A 75 15.38 6.95 11.23
N GLY A 76 15.90 6.47 10.10
CA GLY A 76 16.97 5.45 10.03
C GLY A 76 16.50 4.04 9.62
N HIS A 77 16.62 3.71 8.33
CA HIS A 77 16.40 2.35 7.78
C HIS A 77 17.11 1.21 8.54
N GLN A 78 18.24 1.49 9.20
CA GLN A 78 19.01 0.48 9.95
C GLN A 78 18.17 -0.17 11.06
N SER A 79 17.23 0.57 11.64
CA SER A 79 16.37 0.06 12.70
C SER A 79 15.19 -0.77 12.18
N LEU A 80 14.92 -0.75 10.87
CA LEU A 80 13.76 -1.43 10.27
C LEU A 80 14.11 -2.77 9.61
N GLN A 81 15.32 -3.29 9.83
CA GLN A 81 15.82 -4.51 9.16
C GLN A 81 15.08 -5.80 9.55
N SER A 82 14.42 -5.84 10.70
CA SER A 82 13.57 -6.97 11.09
C SER A 82 12.16 -6.87 10.50
N ILE A 83 11.72 -5.69 10.07
CA ILE A 83 10.35 -5.46 9.60
C ILE A 83 10.14 -6.11 8.23
N ARG A 84 9.00 -6.79 8.08
CA ARG A 84 8.55 -7.47 6.85
C ARG A 84 7.21 -6.93 6.37
N GLN A 85 6.37 -6.48 7.30
CA GLN A 85 5.04 -5.95 7.00
C GLN A 85 4.80 -4.65 7.74
N LEU A 86 4.42 -3.62 6.99
CA LEU A 86 4.15 -2.28 7.50
C LEU A 86 2.79 -1.82 6.98
N TYR A 87 1.87 -1.60 7.91
CA TYR A 87 0.52 -1.11 7.66
C TYR A 87 0.39 0.30 8.26
N VAL A 88 -0.01 1.24 7.42
CA VAL A 88 0.01 2.69 7.68
C VAL A 88 -1.32 3.26 7.19
N HIS A 89 -2.41 2.86 7.83
CA HIS A 89 -3.77 3.10 7.37
C HIS A 89 -4.37 4.33 8.03
N SER A 90 -5.19 5.06 7.27
CA SER A 90 -5.98 6.19 7.80
C SER A 90 -5.15 7.25 8.55
N LEU A 91 -3.89 7.42 8.14
CA LEU A 91 -3.11 8.58 8.56
C LEU A 91 -3.67 9.77 7.81
N VAL A 92 -4.40 10.65 8.48
CA VAL A 92 -4.92 11.84 7.82
C VAL A 92 -3.74 12.76 7.49
N LEU A 93 -3.16 12.64 6.29
CA LEU A 93 -2.13 13.55 5.80
C LEU A 93 -2.84 14.80 5.27
N GLU A 94 -2.82 15.87 6.06
CA GLU A 94 -3.55 17.11 5.78
C GLU A 94 -2.63 18.17 5.16
N LEU A 95 -1.31 18.08 5.40
CA LEU A 95 -0.33 19.09 5.01
C LEU A 95 0.67 18.55 3.99
N VAL A 96 1.22 19.45 3.17
CA VAL A 96 2.29 19.13 2.19
C VAL A 96 3.53 18.55 2.88
N GLN A 97 3.84 18.99 4.11
CA GLN A 97 4.97 18.47 4.88
C GLN A 97 4.80 16.97 5.19
N ASP A 98 3.57 16.52 5.46
CA ASP A 98 3.28 15.12 5.74
C ASP A 98 3.57 14.23 4.53
N LEU A 99 3.26 14.73 3.32
CA LEU A 99 3.62 14.08 2.06
C LEU A 99 5.14 14.01 1.85
N LEU A 100 5.87 15.07 2.18
CA LEU A 100 7.33 15.07 2.06
C LEU A 100 7.96 14.05 3.00
N HIS A 101 7.47 13.96 4.24
CA HIS A 101 7.90 12.93 5.19
C HIS A 101 7.55 11.52 4.71
N PHE A 102 6.34 11.31 4.19
CA PHE A 102 5.94 10.01 3.63
C PHE A 102 6.82 9.62 2.44
N ASN A 103 7.09 10.54 1.52
CA ASN A 103 7.98 10.30 0.38
C ASN A 103 9.40 9.97 0.86
N SER A 104 9.92 10.68 1.87
CA SER A 104 11.21 10.37 2.49
C SER A 104 11.26 8.97 3.09
N LEU A 105 10.21 8.58 3.83
CA LEU A 105 10.06 7.24 4.37
C LEU A 105 10.15 6.18 3.27
N THR A 106 9.45 6.38 2.14
CA THR A 106 9.48 5.38 1.05
C THR A 106 10.87 5.18 0.45
N ASN A 107 11.75 6.18 0.56
CA ASN A 107 13.16 6.05 0.19
C ASN A 107 13.93 5.17 1.17
N GLU A 108 13.70 5.34 2.47
CA GLU A 108 14.30 4.48 3.52
C GLU A 108 13.80 3.04 3.41
N LEU A 109 12.51 2.83 3.13
CA LEU A 109 11.91 1.50 2.99
C LEU A 109 12.48 0.69 1.81
N LYS A 110 13.10 1.34 0.82
CA LYS A 110 13.83 0.63 -0.24
C LYS A 110 15.06 -0.12 0.28
N LEU A 111 15.61 0.31 1.42
CA LEU A 111 16.82 -0.26 2.03
C LEU A 111 16.48 -1.32 3.09
N THR A 112 15.23 -1.77 3.16
CA THR A 112 14.77 -2.76 4.13
C THR A 112 14.26 -4.02 3.42
N PRO A 113 14.18 -5.16 4.12
CA PRO A 113 13.60 -6.40 3.60
C PRO A 113 12.06 -6.41 3.64
N LEU A 114 11.43 -5.24 3.52
CA LEU A 114 9.98 -5.09 3.59
C LEU A 114 9.32 -5.82 2.42
N GLU A 115 8.42 -6.75 2.74
CA GLU A 115 7.69 -7.53 1.74
C GLU A 115 6.28 -6.99 1.50
N THR A 116 5.66 -6.39 2.53
CA THR A 116 4.31 -5.83 2.48
C THR A 116 4.31 -4.38 2.94
N LEU A 117 3.79 -3.50 2.09
CA LEU A 117 3.50 -2.11 2.43
C LEU A 117 2.04 -1.81 2.13
N SER A 118 1.34 -1.26 3.11
CA SER A 118 -0.07 -0.91 3.00
C SER A 118 -0.31 0.48 3.57
N PHE A 119 -0.97 1.36 2.81
CA PHE A 119 -1.34 2.70 3.26
C PHE A 119 -2.70 3.13 2.72
N GLU A 120 -3.71 2.33 3.03
CA GLU A 120 -5.08 2.56 2.57
C GLU A 120 -5.71 3.75 3.29
N ASN A 121 -6.50 4.55 2.56
CA ASN A 121 -7.19 5.73 3.09
C ASN A 121 -6.26 6.76 3.76
N THR A 122 -5.02 6.88 3.27
CA THR A 122 -3.99 7.75 3.85
C THR A 122 -3.94 9.12 3.17
N PHE A 123 -4.31 9.21 1.89
CA PHE A 123 -4.30 10.47 1.14
C PHE A 123 -5.70 11.08 0.96
N SER A 124 -6.65 10.76 1.84
CA SER A 124 -8.04 11.20 1.75
C SER A 124 -8.26 12.72 1.95
N GLY A 125 -7.21 13.46 2.32
CA GLY A 125 -7.19 14.91 2.49
C GLY A 125 -7.27 15.70 1.17
N SER A 126 -7.32 17.03 1.27
CA SER A 126 -7.59 18.02 0.21
C SER A 126 -6.50 18.14 -0.87
N PHE A 127 -5.85 17.05 -1.26
CA PHE A 127 -4.91 17.05 -2.38
C PHE A 127 -5.60 17.20 -3.74
N GLU A 128 -6.93 17.13 -3.78
CA GLU A 128 -7.78 17.43 -4.95
C GLU A 128 -7.54 18.87 -5.49
N TYR A 129 -7.04 19.79 -4.66
CA TYR A 129 -6.67 21.16 -5.05
C TYR A 129 -5.24 21.31 -5.57
N TYR A 130 -4.38 20.29 -5.44
CA TYR A 130 -3.02 20.35 -5.95
C TYR A 130 -2.97 19.60 -7.30
N PRO A 131 -2.81 20.31 -8.44
CA PRO A 131 -2.87 19.72 -9.78
C PRO A 131 -1.74 18.72 -10.12
N TRP A 132 -0.91 18.37 -9.13
CA TRP A 132 0.23 17.49 -9.22
C TRP A 132 0.01 16.44 -8.14
N ASN A 133 -0.21 15.17 -8.51
CA ASN A 133 -0.21 14.11 -7.52
C ASN A 133 1.21 14.05 -6.89
N PRO A 134 1.39 14.41 -5.61
CA PRO A 134 2.70 14.60 -5.01
C PRO A 134 3.31 13.30 -4.49
N ILE A 135 2.62 12.16 -4.68
CA ILE A 135 3.06 10.87 -4.15
C ILE A 135 4.15 10.32 -5.06
N SER A 136 5.40 10.45 -4.62
CA SER A 136 6.57 9.93 -5.29
C SER A 136 6.94 8.58 -4.69
N LEU A 137 6.33 7.52 -5.21
CA LEU A 137 6.59 6.14 -4.82
C LEU A 137 7.61 5.51 -5.77
N ASN A 138 8.86 5.94 -5.64
CA ASN A 138 9.94 5.23 -6.30
C ASN A 138 10.24 3.97 -5.47
N LEU A 139 9.71 2.80 -5.85
CA LEU A 139 9.90 1.54 -5.12
C LEU A 139 10.69 0.50 -5.92
N LYS A 140 11.24 0.88 -7.08
CA LYS A 140 11.83 -0.02 -8.09
C LYS A 140 12.86 -1.02 -7.54
N ASN A 141 13.64 -0.62 -6.54
CA ASN A 141 14.72 -1.43 -5.97
C ASN A 141 14.36 -2.05 -4.61
N SER A 142 13.09 -1.96 -4.18
CA SER A 142 12.65 -2.60 -2.95
C SER A 142 12.41 -4.10 -3.16
N SER A 143 12.36 -4.84 -2.05
CA SER A 143 12.00 -6.27 -2.02
C SER A 143 10.49 -6.53 -1.91
N LEU A 144 9.67 -5.48 -2.04
CA LEU A 144 8.22 -5.54 -1.88
C LEU A 144 7.59 -6.55 -2.83
N LYS A 145 6.68 -7.35 -2.27
CA LYS A 145 5.86 -8.34 -2.98
C LYS A 145 4.40 -7.92 -2.98
N TYR A 146 3.93 -7.23 -1.93
CA TYR A 146 2.55 -6.82 -1.75
C TYR A 146 2.47 -5.32 -1.47
N LEU A 147 1.74 -4.60 -2.32
CA LEU A 147 1.53 -3.15 -2.18
C LEU A 147 0.03 -2.84 -2.20
N ARG A 148 -0.47 -2.26 -1.11
CA ARG A 148 -1.88 -1.88 -0.97
C ARG A 148 -2.02 -0.39 -0.77
N MET A 149 -2.77 0.23 -1.66
CA MET A 149 -2.92 1.69 -1.77
C MET A 149 -4.38 2.06 -2.03
N SER A 150 -5.34 1.27 -1.56
CA SER A 150 -6.76 1.53 -1.78
C SER A 150 -7.23 2.81 -1.10
N ASP A 151 -8.30 3.39 -1.63
CA ASP A 151 -9.00 4.53 -1.02
C ASP A 151 -8.14 5.80 -0.87
N ASN A 152 -7.13 5.97 -1.71
CA ASN A 152 -6.19 7.09 -1.67
C ASN A 152 -6.48 8.20 -2.68
N ARG A 153 -7.59 8.10 -3.43
CA ARG A 153 -8.04 9.15 -4.37
C ARG A 153 -6.93 9.61 -5.35
N LEU A 154 -6.09 8.68 -5.81
CA LEU A 154 -4.91 8.98 -6.64
C LEU A 154 -5.26 9.73 -7.95
N GLY A 155 -6.47 9.53 -8.47
CA GLY A 155 -7.06 10.30 -9.57
C GLY A 155 -6.48 9.99 -10.95
N GLU A 156 -6.82 10.82 -11.94
CA GLU A 156 -6.43 10.61 -13.35
C GLU A 156 -4.91 10.65 -13.58
N SER A 157 -4.16 11.43 -12.79
CA SER A 157 -2.72 11.63 -12.99
C SER A 157 -1.86 10.46 -12.50
N PHE A 158 -2.47 9.41 -11.94
CA PHE A 158 -1.76 8.24 -11.48
C PHE A 158 -1.69 7.14 -12.56
N PRO A 159 -0.53 6.48 -12.74
CA PRO A 159 0.75 6.75 -12.09
C PRO A 159 1.44 8.01 -12.65
N PRO A 160 2.03 8.88 -11.79
CA PRO A 160 2.69 10.09 -12.26
C PRO A 160 4.04 9.79 -12.94
N SER A 161 4.04 9.66 -14.27
CA SER A 161 5.26 9.57 -15.12
C SER A 161 6.40 8.68 -14.55
N LYS A 162 7.69 9.00 -14.81
CA LYS A 162 8.86 8.21 -14.35
C LYS A 162 9.03 8.14 -12.83
N LEU A 163 8.23 8.88 -12.07
CA LEU A 163 8.34 9.00 -10.61
C LEU A 163 7.69 7.82 -9.87
N TYR A 164 6.80 7.10 -10.54
CA TYR A 164 6.23 5.85 -10.05
C TYR A 164 6.86 4.66 -10.78
N ALA A 165 7.74 3.94 -10.08
CA ALA A 165 8.38 2.74 -10.59
C ALA A 165 8.13 1.59 -9.60
N PRO A 166 7.23 0.64 -9.94
CA PRO A 166 6.98 -0.51 -9.09
C PRO A 166 8.20 -1.44 -9.06
N PRO A 167 8.44 -2.17 -7.94
CA PRO A 167 9.53 -3.12 -7.87
C PRO A 167 9.25 -4.31 -8.79
N PRO A 168 10.27 -4.85 -9.49
CA PRO A 168 10.11 -6.08 -10.26
C PRO A 168 9.67 -7.28 -9.42
N SER A 169 9.88 -7.27 -8.10
CA SER A 169 9.41 -8.32 -7.18
C SER A 169 7.92 -8.28 -6.86
N LEU A 170 7.19 -7.24 -7.28
CA LEU A 170 5.79 -7.05 -6.92
C LEU A 170 4.90 -8.16 -7.52
N GLN A 171 4.11 -8.80 -6.66
CA GLN A 171 3.20 -9.90 -6.99
C GLN A 171 1.74 -9.54 -6.76
N GLU A 172 1.45 -8.66 -5.81
CA GLU A 172 0.11 -8.13 -5.55
C GLU A 172 0.13 -6.62 -5.52
N LEU A 173 -0.84 -6.02 -6.22
CA LEU A 173 -1.09 -4.59 -6.20
C LEU A 173 -2.58 -4.34 -6.02
N ASN A 174 -2.93 -3.66 -4.93
CA ASN A 174 -4.28 -3.17 -4.70
C ASN A 174 -4.34 -1.65 -4.90
N LEU A 175 -5.07 -1.23 -5.93
CA LEU A 175 -5.35 0.16 -6.28
C LEU A 175 -6.86 0.43 -6.31
N SER A 176 -7.66 -0.33 -5.57
CA SER A 176 -9.11 -0.14 -5.51
C SER A 176 -9.51 1.24 -5.01
N SER A 177 -10.66 1.75 -5.45
CA SER A 177 -11.25 2.99 -4.91
C SER A 177 -10.33 4.23 -5.03
N ASN A 178 -9.59 4.36 -6.13
CA ASN A 178 -8.62 5.44 -6.32
C ASN A 178 -9.03 6.48 -7.36
N LYS A 179 -10.25 6.41 -7.90
CA LYS A 179 -10.73 7.31 -8.96
C LYS A 179 -9.82 7.29 -10.21
N LEU A 180 -9.17 6.16 -10.50
CA LEU A 180 -8.27 6.03 -11.65
C LEU A 180 -9.08 6.04 -12.95
N GLU A 181 -8.74 6.91 -13.90
CA GLU A 181 -9.34 6.90 -15.24
C GLU A 181 -8.52 6.08 -16.25
N LYS A 182 -7.23 5.88 -15.97
CA LYS A 182 -6.29 5.15 -16.82
C LYS A 182 -5.40 4.28 -15.94
N PHE A 183 -4.86 3.19 -16.51
CA PHE A 183 -3.91 2.34 -15.82
C PHE A 183 -2.84 1.81 -16.79
N ALA A 184 -1.59 2.19 -16.55
CA ALA A 184 -0.45 1.78 -17.35
C ALA A 184 0.80 1.66 -16.47
N LEU A 185 1.03 0.48 -15.91
CA LEU A 185 2.24 0.15 -15.17
C LEU A 185 2.97 -1.04 -15.81
N ASP A 186 4.29 -1.08 -15.64
CA ASP A 186 5.07 -2.23 -16.04
C ASP A 186 5.24 -3.17 -14.84
N LEU A 187 4.37 -4.18 -14.75
CA LEU A 187 4.31 -5.11 -13.61
C LEU A 187 4.70 -6.53 -14.03
N VAL A 188 6.00 -6.78 -14.17
CA VAL A 188 6.53 -8.00 -14.81
C VAL A 188 6.20 -9.29 -14.06
N ASN A 189 6.09 -9.24 -12.73
CA ASN A 189 5.84 -10.41 -11.88
C ASN A 189 4.48 -10.38 -11.17
N ILE A 190 3.57 -9.49 -11.58
CA ILE A 190 2.25 -9.39 -10.96
C ILE A 190 1.47 -10.67 -11.15
N ARG A 191 0.82 -11.13 -10.08
CA ARG A 191 -0.11 -12.26 -10.05
C ARG A 191 -1.53 -11.78 -9.74
N ASN A 192 -1.67 -10.84 -8.82
CA ASN A 192 -2.95 -10.35 -8.34
C ASN A 192 -3.01 -8.82 -8.50
N LEU A 193 -4.01 -8.35 -9.26
CA LEU A 193 -4.20 -6.92 -9.51
C LEU A 193 -5.65 -6.54 -9.18
N SER A 194 -5.84 -5.69 -8.17
CA SER A 194 -7.15 -5.13 -7.84
C SER A 194 -7.24 -3.69 -8.32
N LEU A 195 -8.17 -3.44 -9.24
CA LEU A 195 -8.52 -2.13 -9.79
C LEU A 195 -10.01 -1.83 -9.60
N GLN A 196 -10.70 -2.57 -8.71
CA GLN A 196 -12.12 -2.40 -8.45
C GLN A 196 -12.46 -0.95 -8.07
N ASN A 197 -13.68 -0.51 -8.38
CA ASN A 197 -14.20 0.79 -7.96
C ASN A 197 -13.31 1.97 -8.42
N ASN A 198 -12.94 1.98 -9.69
CA ASN A 198 -12.24 3.09 -10.35
C ASN A 198 -13.09 3.60 -11.53
N TYR A 199 -12.54 4.48 -12.37
CA TYR A 199 -13.20 5.06 -13.54
C TYR A 199 -12.59 4.58 -14.86
N LEU A 200 -12.11 3.33 -14.90
CA LEU A 200 -11.37 2.78 -16.04
C LEU A 200 -12.26 2.46 -17.27
N GLY A 201 -13.58 2.58 -17.15
CA GLY A 201 -14.54 2.18 -18.18
C GLY A 201 -14.23 2.76 -19.56
N ARG A 202 -14.02 4.08 -19.66
CA ARG A 202 -13.70 4.75 -20.93
C ARG A 202 -12.36 4.29 -21.52
N PHE A 203 -11.35 4.13 -20.66
CA PHE A 203 -10.02 3.69 -21.07
C PHE A 203 -10.03 2.26 -21.63
N LEU A 204 -10.65 1.32 -20.89
CA LEU A 204 -10.71 -0.09 -21.25
C LEU A 204 -11.69 -0.40 -22.40
N SER A 205 -12.71 0.44 -22.60
CA SER A 205 -13.67 0.28 -23.71
C SER A 205 -13.08 0.70 -25.07
N THR A 206 -11.84 1.19 -25.11
CA THR A 206 -11.18 1.53 -26.38
C THR A 206 -10.93 0.25 -27.18
N ARG A 207 -11.45 0.18 -28.41
CA ARG A 207 -11.47 -1.05 -29.25
C ARG A 207 -10.09 -1.66 -29.53
N SER A 208 -9.03 -0.85 -29.50
CA SER A 208 -7.64 -1.26 -29.71
C SER A 208 -6.86 -1.52 -28.43
N TYR A 209 -7.45 -1.26 -27.25
CA TYR A 209 -6.74 -1.44 -25.99
C TYR A 209 -6.47 -2.92 -25.75
N LYS A 210 -5.21 -3.20 -25.45
CA LYS A 210 -4.70 -4.52 -25.15
C LYS A 210 -3.89 -4.41 -23.86
N MET A 211 -4.15 -5.33 -22.95
CA MET A 211 -3.37 -5.42 -21.72
C MET A 211 -1.91 -5.73 -22.04
N SER A 212 -1.00 -5.06 -21.30
CA SER A 212 0.44 -5.21 -21.50
C SER A 212 0.87 -6.67 -21.43
N SER A 213 1.70 -7.11 -22.38
CA SER A 213 2.29 -8.45 -22.37
C SER A 213 3.25 -8.66 -21.19
N LYS A 214 3.65 -7.57 -20.52
CA LYS A 214 4.44 -7.63 -19.28
C LYS A 214 3.66 -8.23 -18.12
N TYR A 215 2.33 -8.26 -18.16
CA TYR A 215 1.51 -8.94 -17.15
C TYR A 215 1.39 -10.46 -17.43
N SER A 216 2.47 -11.10 -17.88
CA SER A 216 2.45 -12.50 -18.32
C SER A 216 2.21 -13.49 -17.19
N ARG A 217 2.49 -13.10 -15.94
CA ARG A 217 2.25 -13.90 -14.72
C ARG A 217 0.92 -13.59 -14.03
N LEU A 218 0.10 -12.69 -14.58
CA LEU A 218 -1.16 -12.29 -13.98
C LEU A 218 -2.11 -13.48 -13.92
N GLU A 219 -2.62 -13.78 -12.73
CA GLU A 219 -3.54 -14.88 -12.44
C GLU A 219 -4.94 -14.36 -12.12
N ILE A 220 -5.03 -13.23 -11.41
CA ILE A 220 -6.28 -12.67 -10.91
C ILE A 220 -6.30 -11.17 -11.21
N ILE A 221 -7.38 -10.72 -11.85
CA ILE A 221 -7.67 -9.29 -12.00
C ILE A 221 -9.08 -8.94 -11.58
N ASP A 222 -9.20 -7.90 -10.76
CA ASP A 222 -10.48 -7.31 -10.40
C ASP A 222 -10.68 -5.97 -11.12
N LEU A 223 -11.66 -5.93 -12.02
CA LEU A 223 -12.10 -4.75 -12.77
C LEU A 223 -13.56 -4.40 -12.44
N SER A 224 -14.11 -4.92 -11.34
CA SER A 224 -15.49 -4.64 -10.95
C SER A 224 -15.70 -3.16 -10.65
N MET A 225 -16.95 -2.68 -10.79
CA MET A 225 -17.32 -1.29 -10.47
C MET A 225 -16.48 -0.23 -11.22
N ASN A 226 -16.10 -0.48 -12.48
CA ASN A 226 -15.30 0.45 -13.28
C ASN A 226 -16.10 1.22 -14.34
N GLY A 227 -17.42 0.97 -14.43
CA GLY A 227 -18.27 1.57 -15.45
C GLY A 227 -17.90 1.14 -16.88
N ILE A 228 -17.33 -0.05 -17.05
CA ILE A 228 -16.95 -0.58 -18.37
C ILE A 228 -18.23 -0.90 -19.15
N GLU A 229 -18.36 -0.31 -20.33
CA GLU A 229 -19.53 -0.49 -21.20
C GLU A 229 -19.29 -1.60 -22.24
N ASN A 230 -18.06 -1.68 -22.76
CA ASN A 230 -17.66 -2.67 -23.76
C ASN A 230 -16.25 -3.18 -23.46
N LEU A 231 -15.96 -4.42 -23.83
CA LEU A 231 -14.62 -4.98 -23.74
C LEU A 231 -14.06 -5.22 -25.14
N ALA A 232 -12.82 -4.78 -25.37
CA ALA A 232 -12.12 -5.18 -26.58
C ALA A 232 -11.87 -6.70 -26.56
N PHE A 233 -12.17 -7.40 -27.66
CA PHE A 233 -11.90 -8.84 -27.79
C PHE A 233 -10.44 -9.22 -27.50
N ILE A 234 -9.52 -8.28 -27.75
CA ILE A 234 -8.08 -8.47 -27.55
C ILE A 234 -7.59 -8.07 -26.16
N LEU A 235 -8.46 -7.61 -25.27
CA LEU A 235 -8.08 -7.03 -23.97
C LEU A 235 -7.13 -7.92 -23.20
N PHE A 236 -7.49 -9.20 -23.03
CA PHE A 236 -6.70 -10.20 -22.29
C PHE A 236 -5.89 -11.12 -23.21
N LYS A 237 -5.62 -10.69 -24.45
CA LYS A 237 -4.78 -11.46 -25.37
C LYS A 237 -3.32 -11.39 -24.91
N GLY A 238 -2.75 -12.55 -24.58
CA GLY A 238 -1.35 -12.66 -24.16
C GLY A 238 -1.15 -12.71 -22.64
N GLN A 239 -2.20 -12.99 -21.87
CA GLN A 239 -2.15 -13.29 -20.44
C GLN A 239 -2.38 -14.80 -20.22
N PRO A 240 -1.36 -15.66 -20.44
CA PRO A 240 -1.52 -17.12 -20.48
C PRO A 240 -1.84 -17.75 -19.12
N ASN A 241 -1.56 -17.04 -18.02
CA ASN A 241 -1.75 -17.54 -16.66
C ASN A 241 -3.03 -17.01 -15.99
N LEU A 242 -3.86 -16.24 -16.72
CA LEU A 242 -5.06 -15.62 -16.17
C LEU A 242 -6.12 -16.68 -15.84
N LYS A 243 -6.52 -16.74 -14.57
CA LYS A 243 -7.46 -17.74 -14.02
C LYS A 243 -8.79 -17.13 -13.65
N TYR A 244 -8.79 -15.87 -13.20
CA TYR A 244 -9.99 -15.19 -12.72
C TYR A 244 -10.03 -13.72 -13.13
N ILE A 245 -11.19 -13.31 -13.63
CA ILE A 245 -11.50 -11.93 -14.03
C ILE A 245 -12.81 -11.55 -13.36
N ASN A 246 -12.79 -10.56 -12.49
CA ASN A 246 -14.00 -9.97 -11.95
C ASN A 246 -14.42 -8.76 -12.79
N LEU A 247 -15.63 -8.81 -13.36
CA LEU A 247 -16.23 -7.74 -14.15
C LEU A 247 -17.59 -7.31 -13.58
N ASN A 248 -17.92 -7.72 -12.36
CA ASN A 248 -19.19 -7.40 -11.73
C ASN A 248 -19.41 -5.88 -11.62
N ASP A 249 -20.67 -5.47 -11.56
CA ASP A 249 -21.07 -4.07 -11.36
C ASP A 249 -20.45 -3.08 -12.38
N ASN A 250 -20.23 -3.57 -13.61
CA ASN A 250 -19.95 -2.76 -14.78
C ASN A 250 -21.22 -2.51 -15.60
N LYS A 251 -21.10 -1.76 -16.69
CA LYS A 251 -22.21 -1.39 -17.59
C LYS A 251 -22.23 -2.22 -18.87
N LEU A 252 -21.76 -3.47 -18.81
CA LEU A 252 -21.63 -4.33 -19.97
C LEU A 252 -23.01 -4.61 -20.59
N ALA A 253 -23.20 -4.20 -21.83
CA ALA A 253 -24.43 -4.50 -22.56
C ALA A 253 -24.49 -5.99 -22.95
N LYS A 254 -25.70 -6.57 -22.91
CA LYS A 254 -25.94 -7.93 -23.44
C LYS A 254 -25.69 -7.91 -24.96
N GLY A 255 -24.55 -8.44 -25.42
CA GLY A 255 -24.30 -8.65 -26.86
C GLY A 255 -22.85 -8.72 -27.35
N TYR A 256 -21.83 -8.61 -26.49
CA TYR A 256 -20.42 -8.55 -26.89
C TYR A 256 -19.57 -9.78 -26.52
N PHE A 257 -20.22 -10.90 -26.19
CA PHE A 257 -19.56 -12.20 -25.99
C PHE A 257 -19.87 -13.13 -27.16
#